data_AF-A0A7C9AW30-F1
#
_entry.id   AF-A0A7C9AW30-F1
#
_cell.length_a   1.000
_cell.length_b   1.000
_cell.length_c   1.000
_cell.angle_alpha   90.00
_cell.angle_beta   90.00
_cell.angle_gamma   90.00
#
_symmetry.space_group_name_H-M   'P 1'
#
loop_
_entity.id
_entity.type
_entity.pdbx_description
1 polymer ?
#
loop_
_entity_poly.entity_id
_entity_poly.type
_entity_poly.pdbx_seq_one_letter_code
_entity_poly.pdbx_strand_id
1 'polypeptide(L)'
;DANNEPAVTILPLSSILQGEETSVSCSVSVEKYSLKEWHSPWGCRAVVDDVAPLFEQILRENYASSSNFLDEDSEENCKIWWSWRENLDNRLHKLLRDMEESWFGAWRYLLLGRWLDCEPLNSVVRELVCDIKLRYKYGVHEGVLKLVLGGIKPANLDNEGIPSLFLQKGCYIGCIEDGDGESCNSPNEECDGAAYVPAHIVELMLTAVSKLEAEYDMHRKPVILVLDSNVQMLPLESMPILREQEVYRMPSVAIVFATLQRRCILEEAAGEDSRFPLIDPLDAFYLLNPSGDLSRTEAEFEQWFRHLNMQGKTGGVPSKEELTGALENRDLFYYLGHGSG
;
A
#
# COMPACT_ATOMS: atom_id res chain seq x y z
N ASP A 1 -2.77 24.39 2.07
CA ASP A 1 -2.81 25.19 0.82
C ASP A 1 -4.15 25.14 0.14
N ALA A 2 -4.84 26.29 0.11
CA ALA A 2 -6.16 26.48 -0.49
C ALA A 2 -6.17 26.46 -2.03
N ASN A 3 -5.04 26.16 -2.68
CA ASN A 3 -4.86 26.21 -4.14
C ASN A 3 -4.75 24.83 -4.82
N ASN A 4 -4.88 23.72 -4.08
CA ASN A 4 -4.84 22.39 -4.68
C ASN A 4 -6.27 21.88 -4.91
N GLU A 5 -6.75 22.05 -6.13
CA GLU A 5 -7.93 21.35 -6.61
C GLU A 5 -7.72 19.83 -6.47
N PRO A 6 -8.75 19.06 -6.08
CA PRO A 6 -8.62 17.61 -6.00
C PRO A 6 -8.37 17.04 -7.39
N ALA A 7 -7.39 16.14 -7.50
CA ALA A 7 -7.26 15.31 -8.68
C ALA A 7 -8.32 14.21 -8.61
N VAL A 8 -9.18 14.14 -9.62
CA VAL A 8 -10.20 13.09 -9.74
C VAL A 8 -9.85 12.28 -10.98
N THR A 9 -9.67 10.97 -10.80
CA THR A 9 -9.33 10.06 -11.89
C THR A 9 -10.32 8.90 -11.92
N ILE A 10 -10.83 8.58 -13.10
CA ILE A 10 -11.61 7.37 -13.36
C ILE A 10 -10.74 6.45 -14.22
N LEU A 11 -10.48 5.23 -13.73
CA LEU A 11 -9.66 4.22 -14.41
C LEU A 11 -10.53 3.00 -14.71
N PRO A 12 -10.58 2.51 -15.97
CA PRO A 12 -11.22 1.24 -16.28
C PRO A 12 -10.44 0.11 -15.61
N LEU A 13 -11.14 -0.85 -15.04
CA LEU A 13 -10.52 -2.01 -14.42
C LEU A 13 -10.57 -3.19 -15.39
N SER A 14 -9.41 -3.78 -15.66
CA SER A 14 -9.30 -5.08 -16.31
C SER A 14 -9.23 -6.19 -15.24
N SER A 15 -9.81 -7.35 -15.54
CA SER A 15 -9.70 -8.50 -14.64
C SER A 15 -8.29 -9.07 -14.71
N ILE A 16 -7.64 -9.24 -13.57
CA ILE A 16 -6.31 -9.88 -13.49
C ILE A 16 -6.52 -11.38 -13.43
N LEU A 17 -6.50 -11.99 -14.62
CA LEU A 17 -6.65 -13.44 -14.79
C LEU A 17 -5.27 -14.13 -14.81
N GLN A 18 -5.31 -15.44 -14.62
CA GLN A 18 -4.13 -16.31 -14.62
C GLN A 18 -3.33 -16.18 -15.93
N GLY A 19 -2.01 -15.96 -15.83
CA GLY A 19 -1.07 -16.32 -16.91
C GLY A 19 -0.86 -17.84 -16.91
N GLU A 20 -0.61 -18.42 -18.08
CA GLU A 20 -0.48 -19.88 -18.31
C GLU A 20 0.26 -20.59 -17.16
N GLU A 21 -0.37 -21.63 -16.62
CA GLU A 21 0.19 -22.47 -15.57
C GLU A 21 1.59 -22.95 -15.95
N THR A 22 2.62 -22.40 -15.31
CA THR A 22 3.90 -23.11 -15.30
C THR A 22 3.70 -24.39 -14.49
N SER A 23 3.98 -25.50 -15.15
CA SER A 23 3.62 -26.89 -14.83
C SER A 23 4.20 -27.48 -13.54
N VAL A 24 4.47 -26.66 -12.53
CA VAL A 24 4.85 -27.13 -11.20
C VAL A 24 3.64 -26.98 -10.28
N SER A 25 2.58 -27.74 -10.57
CA SER A 25 1.55 -28.00 -9.57
C SER A 25 2.20 -28.83 -8.46
N CYS A 26 2.73 -28.18 -7.42
CA CYS A 26 2.73 -28.81 -6.10
C CYS A 26 1.29 -28.87 -5.63
N SER A 27 0.50 -29.76 -6.27
CA SER A 27 -0.88 -30.06 -5.93
C SER A 27 -0.91 -30.90 -4.66
N VAL A 28 -0.46 -30.33 -3.55
CA VAL A 28 -0.91 -30.78 -2.25
C VAL A 28 -2.41 -30.52 -2.26
N SER A 29 -3.20 -31.58 -2.38
CA SER A 29 -4.66 -31.49 -2.44
C SER A 29 -5.15 -30.83 -1.15
N VAL A 30 -5.44 -29.53 -1.22
CA VAL A 30 -5.89 -28.70 -0.09
C VAL A 30 -7.10 -29.33 0.62
N GLU A 31 -7.91 -30.09 -0.13
CA GLU A 31 -9.11 -30.80 0.33
C GLU A 31 -8.83 -31.93 1.35
N LYS A 32 -7.61 -32.47 1.44
CA LYS A 32 -7.33 -33.61 2.33
C LYS A 32 -6.94 -33.24 3.76
N TYR A 33 -6.63 -31.98 4.04
CA TYR A 33 -5.88 -31.64 5.26
C TYR A 33 -6.46 -30.49 6.09
N SER A 34 -7.49 -29.77 5.63
CA SER A 34 -8.03 -28.64 6.39
C SER A 34 -9.05 -29.09 7.45
N LEU A 35 -8.66 -29.03 8.73
CA LEU A 35 -9.53 -29.34 9.88
C LEU A 35 -10.50 -28.18 10.24
N LYS A 36 -10.24 -26.96 9.76
CA LYS A 36 -11.07 -25.77 9.99
C LYS A 36 -11.48 -25.16 8.65
N GLU A 37 -12.77 -24.91 8.49
CA GLU A 37 -13.31 -24.30 7.28
C GLU A 37 -12.69 -22.90 7.08
N TRP A 38 -12.21 -22.64 5.86
CA TRP A 38 -11.74 -21.31 5.49
C TRP A 38 -12.95 -20.40 5.26
N HIS A 39 -12.92 -19.21 5.86
CA HIS A 39 -13.91 -18.18 5.63
C HIS A 39 -13.25 -16.97 4.99
N SER A 40 -13.79 -16.51 3.87
CA SER A 40 -13.34 -15.28 3.22
C SER A 40 -13.49 -14.10 4.18
N PRO A 41 -12.45 -13.27 4.36
CA PRO A 41 -12.53 -12.08 5.21
C PRO A 41 -13.57 -11.05 4.75
N TRP A 42 -13.97 -11.11 3.48
CA TRP A 42 -14.92 -10.19 2.85
C TRP A 42 -16.25 -10.85 2.44
N GLY A 43 -16.50 -12.08 2.87
CA GLY A 43 -17.73 -12.81 2.55
C GLY A 43 -17.78 -13.33 1.11
N CYS A 44 -18.98 -13.58 0.60
CA CYS A 44 -19.19 -14.16 -0.74
C CYS A 44 -19.54 -13.08 -1.78
N ARG A 45 -18.92 -13.15 -2.97
CA ARG A 45 -19.23 -12.30 -4.14
C ARG A 45 -18.89 -10.83 -3.92
N ALA A 46 -17.70 -10.55 -3.39
CA ALA A 46 -17.17 -9.20 -3.41
C ALA A 46 -16.65 -8.85 -4.81
N VAL A 47 -16.55 -7.55 -5.11
CA VAL A 47 -15.99 -7.07 -6.38
C VAL A 47 -14.59 -7.64 -6.64
N VAL A 48 -13.80 -7.85 -5.58
CA VAL A 48 -12.46 -8.44 -5.69
C VAL A 48 -12.48 -9.88 -6.21
N ASP A 49 -13.54 -10.64 -5.96
CA ASP A 49 -13.68 -12.00 -6.49
C ASP A 49 -13.81 -11.96 -8.03
N ASP A 50 -14.36 -10.87 -8.58
CA ASP A 50 -14.50 -10.68 -10.03
C ASP A 50 -13.24 -10.06 -10.66
N VAL A 51 -12.62 -9.05 -10.01
CA VAL A 51 -11.49 -8.31 -10.62
C VAL A 51 -10.11 -8.89 -10.31
N ALA A 52 -9.97 -9.62 -9.20
CA ALA A 52 -8.73 -10.25 -8.77
C ALA A 52 -9.00 -11.62 -8.10
N PRO A 53 -9.64 -12.58 -8.80
CA PRO A 53 -9.99 -13.89 -8.25
C PRO A 53 -8.78 -14.66 -7.68
N LEU A 54 -7.58 -14.42 -8.24
CA LEU A 54 -6.34 -15.03 -7.76
C LEU A 54 -6.02 -14.67 -6.31
N PHE A 55 -6.45 -13.49 -5.84
CA PHE A 55 -6.17 -13.05 -4.47
C PHE A 55 -6.87 -13.93 -3.44
N GLU A 56 -8.15 -14.24 -3.65
CA GLU A 56 -8.92 -15.15 -2.81
C GLU A 56 -8.24 -16.52 -2.74
N GLN A 57 -7.82 -17.05 -3.89
CA GLN A 57 -7.13 -18.33 -3.99
C GLN A 57 -5.82 -18.33 -3.19
N ILE A 58 -4.99 -17.29 -3.34
CA ILE A 58 -3.73 -17.14 -2.58
C ILE A 58 -4.01 -17.13 -1.07
N LEU A 59 -4.99 -16.37 -0.60
CA LEU A 59 -5.31 -16.31 0.83
C LEU A 59 -5.84 -17.64 1.37
N ARG A 60 -6.68 -18.33 0.60
CA ARG A 60 -7.21 -19.65 0.98
C ARG A 60 -6.09 -20.68 1.09
N GLU A 61 -5.17 -20.71 0.13
CA GLU A 61 -4.01 -21.60 0.17
C GLU A 61 -3.01 -21.20 1.27
N ASN A 62 -2.81 -19.91 1.52
CA ASN A 62 -1.98 -19.41 2.62
C ASN A 62 -2.54 -19.85 3.98
N TYR A 63 -3.85 -19.74 4.17
CA TYR A 63 -4.55 -20.23 5.36
C TYR A 63 -4.37 -21.73 5.53
N ALA A 64 -4.52 -22.52 4.46
CA ALA A 64 -4.30 -23.96 4.49
C ALA A 64 -2.85 -24.31 4.87
N SER A 65 -1.86 -23.61 4.30
CA SER A 65 -0.44 -23.84 4.63
C SER A 65 -0.09 -23.46 6.08
N SER A 66 -0.83 -22.53 6.68
CA SER A 66 -0.60 -22.07 8.06
C SER A 66 -1.37 -22.90 9.10
N SER A 67 -2.48 -23.52 8.70
CA SER A 67 -3.33 -24.34 9.56
C SER A 67 -2.95 -25.82 9.56
N ASN A 68 -2.32 -26.29 8.47
CA ASN A 68 -1.94 -27.68 8.28
C ASN A 68 -0.45 -27.84 8.57
N PHE A 69 -0.11 -28.21 9.80
CA PHE A 69 1.19 -28.81 10.07
C PHE A 69 1.15 -30.25 9.56
N LEU A 70 2.08 -30.62 8.68
CA LEU A 70 2.25 -32.03 8.31
C LEU A 70 2.61 -32.78 9.59
N ASP A 71 1.83 -33.81 9.95
CA ASP A 71 1.89 -34.53 11.25
C ASP A 71 3.27 -35.17 11.58
N GLU A 72 4.24 -35.13 10.66
CA GLU A 72 5.63 -35.48 10.90
C GLU A 72 6.57 -34.36 10.42
N ASP A 73 7.32 -33.76 11.33
CA ASP A 73 8.42 -32.82 11.07
C ASP A 73 9.62 -33.55 10.41
N SER A 74 9.41 -34.04 9.19
CA SER A 74 10.46 -34.59 8.35
C SER A 74 11.13 -33.49 7.52
N GLU A 75 12.41 -33.65 7.21
CA GLU A 75 13.15 -32.71 6.35
C GLU A 75 12.46 -32.54 4.98
N GLU A 76 11.85 -33.60 4.46
CA GLU A 76 11.12 -33.60 3.19
C GLU A 76 9.81 -32.79 3.28
N ASN A 77 9.03 -32.99 4.34
CA ASN A 77 7.80 -32.24 4.59
C ASN A 77 8.10 -30.74 4.76
N CYS A 78 9.19 -30.39 5.44
CA CYS A 78 9.67 -29.01 5.56
C CYS A 78 9.99 -28.41 4.17
N LYS A 79 10.69 -29.14 3.30
CA LYS A 79 11.00 -28.67 1.93
C LYS A 79 9.74 -28.45 1.10
N ILE A 80 8.78 -29.37 1.17
CA ILE A 80 7.49 -29.26 0.47
C ILE A 80 6.72 -28.03 0.97
N TRP A 81 6.65 -27.83 2.29
CA TRP A 81 5.95 -26.70 2.89
C TRP A 81 6.58 -25.36 2.51
N TRP A 82 7.92 -25.24 2.55
CA TRP A 82 8.62 -24.03 2.15
C TRP A 82 8.45 -23.73 0.65
N SER A 83 8.56 -24.75 -0.21
CA SER A 83 8.33 -24.62 -1.65
C SER A 83 6.90 -24.12 -1.95
N TRP A 84 5.89 -24.65 -1.23
CA TRP A 84 4.52 -24.18 -1.37
C TRP A 84 4.38 -22.70 -0.98
N ARG A 85 4.95 -22.28 0.15
CA ARG A 85 4.86 -20.87 0.60
C ARG A 85 5.65 -19.91 -0.27
N GLU A 86 6.80 -20.34 -0.81
CA GLU A 86 7.56 -19.58 -1.80
C GLU A 86 6.76 -19.40 -3.10
N ASN A 87 6.05 -20.44 -3.54
CA ASN A 87 5.14 -20.31 -4.69
C ASN A 87 3.99 -19.32 -4.42
N LEU A 88 3.39 -19.34 -3.22
CA LEU A 88 2.36 -18.38 -2.83
C LEU A 88 2.87 -16.94 -2.80
N ASP A 89 4.07 -16.73 -2.24
CA ASP A 89 4.72 -15.42 -2.21
C ASP A 89 4.98 -14.89 -3.63
N ASN A 90 5.50 -15.72 -4.53
CA ASN A 90 5.70 -15.37 -5.93
C ASN A 90 4.39 -15.05 -6.67
N ARG A 91 3.30 -15.78 -6.38
CA ARG A 91 1.96 -15.51 -6.95
C ARG A 91 1.40 -14.18 -6.46
N LEU A 92 1.55 -13.87 -5.17
CA LEU A 92 1.16 -12.58 -4.61
C LEU A 92 2.00 -11.44 -5.20
N HIS A 93 3.30 -11.64 -5.35
CA HIS A 93 4.19 -10.69 -5.98
C HIS A 93 3.76 -10.38 -7.42
N LYS A 94 3.48 -11.41 -8.23
CA LYS A 94 2.99 -11.22 -9.61
C LYS A 94 1.65 -10.48 -9.62
N LEU A 95 0.69 -10.90 -8.80
CA LEU A 95 -0.60 -10.23 -8.68
C LEU A 95 -0.46 -8.74 -8.37
N LEU A 96 0.39 -8.39 -7.40
CA LEU A 96 0.64 -6.99 -7.02
C LEU A 96 1.28 -6.17 -8.16
N ARG A 97 2.12 -6.80 -8.98
CA ARG A 97 2.66 -6.16 -10.19
C ARG A 97 1.59 -5.96 -11.26
N ASP A 98 0.80 -7.00 -11.55
CA ASP A 98 -0.31 -6.91 -12.51
C ASP A 98 -1.34 -5.86 -12.06
N MET A 99 -1.62 -5.75 -10.74
CA MET A 99 -2.47 -4.69 -10.18
C MET A 99 -1.91 -3.30 -10.47
N GLU A 100 -0.62 -3.10 -10.23
CA GLU A 100 0.04 -1.82 -10.51
C GLU A 100 0.02 -1.48 -12.01
N GLU A 101 0.42 -2.42 -12.86
CA GLU A 101 0.59 -2.22 -14.29
C GLU A 101 -0.77 -2.14 -15.03
N SER A 102 -1.70 -3.05 -14.73
CA SER A 102 -2.98 -3.19 -15.44
C SER A 102 -4.11 -2.32 -14.90
N TRP A 103 -4.13 -1.94 -13.61
CA TRP A 103 -5.19 -1.08 -13.07
C TRP A 103 -4.79 0.38 -12.99
N PHE A 104 -3.53 0.65 -12.67
CA PHE A 104 -3.04 2.01 -12.52
C PHE A 104 -2.19 2.43 -13.71
N GLY A 105 -1.37 1.55 -14.26
CA GLY A 105 -0.42 1.89 -15.32
C GLY A 105 0.34 3.15 -14.94
N ALA A 106 0.47 4.10 -15.86
CA ALA A 106 1.12 5.38 -15.58
C ALA A 106 0.41 6.27 -14.52
N TRP A 107 -0.86 6.00 -14.18
CA TRP A 107 -1.60 6.73 -13.14
C TRP A 107 -1.17 6.41 -11.72
N ARG A 108 -0.39 5.34 -11.52
CA ARG A 108 0.12 4.93 -10.22
C ARG A 108 0.91 6.00 -9.48
N TYR A 109 1.54 6.94 -10.19
CA TYR A 109 2.25 8.07 -9.57
C TYR A 109 1.35 8.98 -8.75
N LEU A 110 0.03 8.98 -8.99
CA LEU A 110 -0.93 9.71 -8.15
C LEU A 110 -1.13 9.10 -6.76
N LEU A 111 -0.75 7.82 -6.57
CA LEU A 111 -0.83 7.15 -5.28
C LEU A 111 0.28 7.58 -4.32
N LEU A 112 1.34 8.21 -4.84
CA LEU A 112 2.50 8.59 -4.06
C LEU A 112 2.29 9.85 -3.24
N GLY A 113 3.07 9.94 -2.16
CA GLY A 113 3.21 11.17 -1.39
C GLY A 113 3.93 12.24 -2.20
N ARG A 114 3.47 13.49 -2.06
CA ARG A 114 4.19 14.66 -2.57
C ARG A 114 5.53 14.79 -1.86
N TRP A 115 6.56 15.22 -2.57
CA TRP A 115 7.76 15.72 -1.90
C TRP A 115 7.44 16.88 -0.96
N LEU A 116 8.21 16.99 0.11
CA LEU A 116 8.16 18.14 1.01
C LEU A 116 8.43 19.42 0.22
N ASP A 117 7.57 20.42 0.42
CA ASP A 117 7.70 21.68 -0.31
C ASP A 117 8.99 22.39 0.12
N CYS A 118 9.87 22.61 -0.85
CA CYS A 118 11.12 23.32 -0.67
C CYS A 118 11.35 24.28 -1.84
N GLU A 119 12.11 25.36 -1.61
CA GLU A 119 12.41 26.35 -2.66
C GLU A 119 13.06 25.74 -3.92
N PRO A 120 14.03 24.80 -3.82
CA PRO A 120 14.59 24.15 -5.01
C PRO A 120 13.53 23.44 -5.87
N LEU A 121 12.66 22.64 -5.25
CA LEU A 121 11.57 21.96 -5.95
C LEU A 121 10.61 22.96 -6.60
N ASN A 122 10.22 23.99 -5.86
CA ASN A 122 9.33 25.04 -6.37
C ASN A 122 9.95 25.77 -7.57
N SER A 123 11.26 26.06 -7.52
CA SER A 123 11.98 26.70 -8.62
C SER A 123 12.00 25.83 -9.87
N VAL A 124 12.36 24.55 -9.72
CA VAL A 124 12.42 23.59 -10.84
C VAL A 124 11.04 23.37 -11.46
N VAL A 125 10.00 23.21 -10.64
CA VAL A 125 8.62 23.09 -11.11
C VAL A 125 8.18 24.33 -11.88
N ARG A 126 8.50 25.54 -11.40
CA ARG A 126 8.16 26.79 -12.09
C ARG A 126 8.85 26.91 -13.44
N GLU A 127 10.14 26.55 -13.51
CA GLU A 127 10.91 26.54 -14.76
C GLU A 127 10.29 25.57 -15.77
N LEU A 128 10.02 24.34 -15.34
CA LEU A 128 9.41 23.31 -16.18
C LEU A 128 8.01 23.71 -16.67
N VAL A 129 7.19 24.29 -15.79
CA VAL A 129 5.86 24.80 -16.15
C VAL A 129 5.94 25.93 -17.19
N CYS A 130 6.90 26.85 -17.05
CA CYS A 130 7.14 27.90 -18.03
C CYS A 130 7.54 27.31 -19.39
N ASP A 131 8.46 26.35 -19.41
CA ASP A 131 8.93 25.69 -20.63
C ASP A 131 7.81 24.93 -21.35
N ILE A 132 7.01 24.17 -20.61
CA ILE A 132 5.86 23.44 -21.15
C ILE A 132 4.82 24.42 -21.73
N LYS A 133 4.50 25.50 -20.99
CA LYS A 133 3.54 26.51 -21.45
C LYS A 133 4.01 27.22 -22.72
N LEU A 134 5.28 27.61 -22.79
CA LEU A 134 5.86 28.32 -23.94
C LEU A 134 5.85 27.46 -25.21
N ARG A 135 6.18 26.17 -25.08
CA ARG A 135 6.36 25.27 -26.22
C ARG A 135 5.08 24.56 -26.67
N TYR A 136 4.19 24.23 -25.74
CA TYR A 136 3.04 23.36 -26.01
C TYR A 136 1.67 23.96 -25.67
N LYS A 137 1.63 25.15 -25.06
CA LYS A 137 0.39 25.82 -24.64
C LYS A 137 -0.50 24.99 -23.69
N TYR A 138 0.06 23.98 -23.00
CA TYR A 138 -0.66 23.19 -22.00
C TYR A 138 -0.84 23.95 -20.69
N GLY A 139 -2.01 23.78 -20.07
CA GLY A 139 -2.29 24.27 -18.73
C GLY A 139 -1.83 23.29 -17.65
N VAL A 140 -0.57 23.40 -17.22
CA VAL A 140 0.03 22.45 -16.25
C VAL A 140 -0.52 22.62 -14.84
N HIS A 141 -0.93 21.51 -14.21
CA HIS A 141 -1.28 21.46 -12.80
C HIS A 141 -0.03 21.19 -11.94
N GLU A 142 0.48 22.23 -11.27
CA GLU A 142 1.73 22.17 -10.50
C GLU A 142 1.74 21.08 -9.42
N GLY A 143 0.60 20.85 -8.76
CA GLY A 143 0.50 19.82 -7.72
C GLY A 143 0.60 18.39 -8.26
N VAL A 144 0.13 18.16 -9.49
CA VAL A 144 0.23 16.84 -10.16
C VAL A 144 1.63 16.67 -10.72
N LEU A 145 2.20 17.73 -11.28
CA LEU A 145 3.58 17.72 -11.72
C LEU A 145 4.55 17.43 -10.57
N LYS A 146 4.35 18.02 -9.38
CA LYS A 146 5.13 17.72 -8.17
C LYS A 146 5.01 16.25 -7.75
N LEU A 147 3.81 15.65 -7.87
CA LEU A 147 3.59 14.22 -7.59
C LEU A 147 4.36 13.33 -8.57
N VAL A 148 4.20 13.62 -9.86
CA VAL A 148 4.82 12.86 -10.96
C VAL A 148 6.34 12.98 -10.89
N LEU A 149 6.90 14.19 -10.74
CA LEU A 149 8.34 14.40 -10.55
C LEU A 149 8.87 13.61 -9.36
N GLY A 150 8.10 13.57 -8.27
CA GLY A 150 8.44 12.73 -7.15
C GLY A 150 8.55 11.26 -7.57
N GLY A 151 7.53 10.72 -8.24
CA GLY A 151 7.41 9.30 -8.59
C GLY A 151 8.32 8.78 -9.70
N ILE A 152 8.84 9.66 -10.55
CA ILE A 152 9.71 9.29 -11.66
C ILE A 152 11.06 8.82 -11.10
N LYS A 153 11.43 7.57 -11.40
CA LYS A 153 12.81 7.08 -11.25
C LYS A 153 13.37 6.77 -12.64
N PRO A 154 14.65 7.07 -12.93
CA PRO A 154 15.26 6.77 -14.23
C PRO A 154 15.09 5.30 -14.65
N ALA A 155 15.15 4.36 -13.70
CA ALA A 155 14.99 2.93 -13.95
C ALA A 155 13.56 2.49 -14.32
N ASN A 156 12.55 3.33 -14.08
CA ASN A 156 11.13 2.97 -14.21
C ASN A 156 10.49 3.51 -15.50
N LEU A 157 11.19 4.32 -16.29
CA LEU A 157 10.61 5.02 -17.45
C LEU A 157 10.80 4.31 -18.79
N ASP A 158 11.70 3.34 -18.86
CA ASP A 158 12.07 2.70 -20.13
C ASP A 158 10.93 1.89 -20.78
N ASN A 159 9.84 1.61 -20.05
CA ASN A 159 8.71 0.81 -20.54
C ASN A 159 7.35 1.54 -20.56
N GLU A 160 7.17 2.68 -19.90
CA GLU A 160 5.86 3.29 -19.71
C GLU A 160 5.90 4.81 -19.87
N GLY A 161 5.21 5.32 -20.90
CA GLY A 161 5.09 6.75 -21.14
C GLY A 161 4.26 7.44 -20.06
N ILE A 162 4.50 8.73 -19.84
CA ILE A 162 3.71 9.58 -18.94
C ILE A 162 2.50 10.11 -19.75
N PRO A 163 1.24 9.87 -19.36
CA PRO A 163 0.06 10.46 -20.00
C PRO A 163 0.12 11.99 -20.06
N SER A 164 -0.11 12.59 -21.22
CA SER A 164 -0.17 14.06 -21.35
C SER A 164 -1.29 14.69 -20.53
N LEU A 165 -2.31 13.90 -20.16
CA LEU A 165 -3.36 14.28 -19.24
C LEU A 165 -2.81 14.79 -17.90
N PHE A 166 -1.66 14.29 -17.43
CA PHE A 166 -0.99 14.83 -16.23
C PHE A 166 -0.64 16.33 -16.32
N LEU A 167 -0.56 16.87 -17.55
CA LEU A 167 -0.24 18.27 -17.82
C LEU A 167 -1.48 19.15 -18.03
N GLN A 168 -2.70 18.61 -17.87
CA GLN A 168 -3.95 19.35 -18.03
C GLN A 168 -4.63 19.57 -16.67
N LYS A 169 -5.39 20.66 -16.52
CA LYS A 169 -6.24 20.90 -15.35
C LYS A 169 -7.61 20.26 -15.57
N GLY A 170 -8.12 19.49 -14.61
CA GLY A 170 -9.48 18.96 -14.65
C GLY A 170 -9.64 17.57 -14.01
N CYS A 171 -10.79 16.95 -14.27
CA CYS A 171 -11.00 15.53 -14.01
C CYS A 171 -10.37 14.71 -15.13
N TYR A 172 -9.71 13.62 -14.76
CA TYR A 172 -9.02 12.74 -15.69
C TYR A 172 -9.83 11.45 -15.88
N ILE A 173 -10.07 11.08 -17.13
CA ILE A 173 -10.50 9.71 -17.45
C ILE A 173 -9.25 9.06 -18.03
N GLY A 174 -8.64 8.16 -17.27
CA GLY A 174 -7.49 7.41 -17.76
C GLY A 174 -7.99 6.29 -18.66
N CYS A 175 -7.50 6.23 -19.89
CA CYS A 175 -7.63 5.02 -20.71
C CYS A 175 -6.43 4.13 -20.41
N ILE A 176 -6.68 2.85 -20.14
CA ILE A 176 -5.64 1.83 -20.09
C ILE A 176 -5.61 1.23 -21.49
N GLU A 177 -4.54 1.46 -22.24
CA GLU A 177 -4.38 0.86 -23.56
C GLU A 177 -4.05 -0.62 -23.37
N ASP A 178 -5.00 -1.50 -23.67
CA ASP A 178 -4.72 -2.92 -23.80
C ASP A 178 -3.72 -3.10 -24.95
N GLY A 179 -2.62 -3.79 -24.69
CA GLY A 179 -1.53 -4.03 -25.65
C GLY A 179 -1.92 -4.86 -26.89
N ASP A 180 -3.19 -5.23 -27.05
CA ASP A 180 -3.74 -5.83 -28.25
C ASP A 180 -4.71 -4.85 -28.92
N GLY A 181 -4.32 -4.39 -30.11
CA GLY A 181 -5.01 -3.35 -30.89
C GLY A 181 -6.37 -3.75 -31.47
N GLU A 182 -7.32 -4.18 -30.64
CA GLU A 182 -8.73 -4.25 -31.02
C GLU A 182 -9.48 -3.04 -30.47
N SER A 183 -9.69 -2.07 -31.35
CA SER A 183 -10.43 -0.84 -31.05
C SER A 183 -11.83 -1.13 -30.50
N CYS A 184 -12.14 -0.57 -29.35
CA CYS A 184 -13.50 -0.42 -28.85
C CYS A 184 -14.31 0.42 -29.85
N ASN A 185 -15.05 -0.23 -30.74
CA ASN A 185 -15.99 0.44 -31.64
C ASN A 185 -17.25 0.86 -30.87
N SER A 186 -17.19 1.98 -30.15
CA SER A 186 -18.38 2.74 -29.78
C SER A 186 -18.35 4.11 -30.47
N PRO A 187 -19.27 4.39 -31.41
CA PRO A 187 -19.37 5.71 -32.00
C PRO A 187 -20.19 6.59 -31.06
N ASN A 188 -19.51 7.51 -30.35
CA ASN A 188 -19.90 8.91 -30.19
C ASN A 188 -18.97 9.63 -29.19
N GLU A 189 -18.29 10.66 -29.72
CA GLU A 189 -17.71 11.84 -29.06
C GLU A 189 -16.54 11.67 -28.06
N GLU A 190 -15.34 12.06 -28.53
CA GLU A 190 -14.16 12.51 -27.76
C GLU A 190 -13.54 11.56 -26.72
N CYS A 191 -13.28 10.30 -27.09
CA CYS A 191 -12.14 9.58 -26.50
C CYS A 191 -10.88 9.96 -27.27
N ASP A 192 -10.25 11.06 -26.88
CA ASP A 192 -8.89 11.41 -27.32
C ASP A 192 -7.96 10.27 -26.89
N GLY A 193 -7.38 9.54 -27.85
CA GLY A 193 -6.41 8.47 -27.56
C GLY A 193 -5.31 9.04 -26.66
N ALA A 194 -4.80 8.25 -25.71
CA ALA A 194 -3.93 8.74 -24.65
C ALA A 194 -2.65 9.36 -25.26
N ALA A 195 -2.66 10.65 -25.56
CA ALA A 195 -1.48 11.32 -26.07
C ALA A 195 -0.45 11.28 -24.94
N TYR A 196 0.69 10.64 -25.14
CA TYR A 196 1.75 10.62 -24.14
C TYR A 196 2.49 11.97 -24.14
N VAL A 197 3.06 12.32 -22.99
CA VAL A 197 3.96 13.46 -22.84
C VAL A 197 5.11 13.27 -23.85
N PRO A 198 5.36 14.25 -24.73
CA PRO A 198 6.45 14.17 -25.70
C PRO A 198 7.80 13.84 -25.04
N ALA A 199 8.61 13.00 -25.68
CA ALA A 199 9.87 12.48 -25.12
C ALA A 199 10.80 13.56 -24.56
N HIS A 200 10.87 14.74 -25.19
CA HIS A 200 11.71 15.83 -24.70
C HIS A 200 11.18 16.46 -23.38
N ILE A 201 9.87 16.45 -23.10
CA ILE A 201 9.34 16.90 -21.80
C ILE A 201 9.70 15.86 -20.73
N VAL A 202 9.63 14.58 -21.08
CA VAL A 202 10.07 13.50 -20.21
C VAL A 202 11.56 13.65 -19.86
N GLU A 203 12.41 13.99 -20.84
CA GLU A 203 13.83 14.29 -20.64
C GLU A 203 14.05 15.51 -19.71
N LEU A 204 13.26 16.58 -19.90
CA LEU A 204 13.29 17.74 -19.00
C LEU A 204 12.90 17.36 -17.56
N MET A 205 11.86 16.53 -17.39
CA MET A 205 11.45 16.01 -16.08
C MET A 205 12.54 15.16 -15.44
N LEU A 206 13.15 14.24 -16.19
CA LEU A 206 14.23 13.38 -15.69
C LEU A 206 15.45 14.20 -15.26
N THR A 207 15.84 15.19 -16.06
CA THR A 207 16.95 16.10 -15.74
C THR A 207 16.67 16.89 -14.47
N ALA A 208 15.44 17.37 -14.31
CA ALA A 208 14.96 18.06 -13.11
C ALA A 208 15.04 17.16 -11.86
N VAL A 209 14.56 15.91 -11.96
CA VAL A 209 14.61 14.93 -10.86
C VAL A 209 16.05 14.61 -10.48
N SER A 210 16.91 14.27 -11.44
CA SER A 210 18.32 13.95 -11.15
C SER A 210 19.06 15.10 -10.49
N LYS A 211 18.77 16.36 -10.88
CA LYS A 211 19.33 17.54 -10.21
C LYS A 211 18.85 17.66 -8.76
N LEU A 212 17.56 17.47 -8.51
CA LEU A 212 16.99 17.57 -7.18
C LEU A 212 17.53 16.49 -6.25
N GLU A 213 17.62 15.24 -6.70
CA GLU A 213 18.12 14.12 -5.90
C GLU A 213 19.63 14.20 -5.65
N ALA A 214 20.41 14.76 -6.58
CA ALA A 214 21.86 14.92 -6.40
C ALA A 214 22.23 16.04 -5.41
N GLU A 215 21.40 17.08 -5.33
CA GLU A 215 21.69 18.29 -4.54
C GLU A 215 20.94 18.31 -3.20
N TYR A 216 19.82 17.59 -3.06
CA TYR A 216 18.94 17.69 -1.90
C TYR A 216 18.42 16.31 -1.44
N ASP A 217 18.28 16.14 -0.13
CA ASP A 217 17.59 14.99 0.46
C ASP A 217 16.07 15.20 0.37
N MET A 218 15.45 14.54 -0.60
CA MET A 218 14.02 14.70 -0.90
C MET A 218 13.19 13.65 -0.19
N HIS A 219 12.46 14.05 0.85
CA HIS A 219 11.48 13.19 1.52
C HIS A 219 10.07 13.41 1.01
N ARG A 220 9.27 12.35 1.03
CA ARG A 220 7.84 12.40 0.72
C ARG A 220 7.01 12.60 1.98
N LYS A 221 5.86 13.24 1.81
CA LYS A 221 4.79 13.23 2.81
C LYS A 221 4.14 11.85 2.86
N PRO A 222 3.65 11.40 4.03
CA PRO A 222 2.90 10.16 4.14
C PRO A 222 1.57 10.24 3.37
N VAL A 223 1.04 9.07 2.99
CA VAL A 223 -0.23 8.92 2.27
C VAL A 223 -1.25 8.26 3.20
N ILE A 224 -2.46 8.81 3.22
CA ILE A 224 -3.60 8.21 3.91
C ILE A 224 -4.58 7.70 2.86
N LEU A 225 -4.78 6.39 2.81
CA LEU A 225 -5.78 5.73 1.98
C LEU A 225 -7.11 5.68 2.72
N VAL A 226 -8.15 6.21 2.08
CA VAL A 226 -9.54 6.03 2.49
C VAL A 226 -10.20 5.16 1.44
N LEU A 227 -10.33 3.88 1.73
CA LEU A 227 -10.75 2.85 0.78
C LEU A 227 -12.23 2.52 0.94
N ASP A 228 -12.90 2.23 -0.17
CA ASP A 228 -14.23 1.63 -0.14
C ASP A 228 -14.16 0.20 0.42
N SER A 229 -15.23 -0.24 1.08
CA SER A 229 -15.36 -1.59 1.63
C SER A 229 -15.10 -2.70 0.62
N ASN A 230 -15.38 -2.46 -0.66
CA ASN A 230 -15.19 -3.44 -1.74
C ASN A 230 -13.73 -3.68 -2.13
N VAL A 231 -12.80 -2.81 -1.72
CA VAL A 231 -11.37 -2.90 -2.10
C VAL A 231 -10.44 -2.89 -0.87
N GLN A 232 -10.99 -2.76 0.33
CA GLN A 232 -10.23 -2.72 1.58
C GLN A 232 -9.46 -4.02 1.88
N MET A 233 -9.78 -5.15 1.27
CA MET A 233 -9.00 -6.39 1.43
C MET A 233 -7.68 -6.39 0.63
N LEU A 234 -7.59 -5.58 -0.42
CA LEU A 234 -6.42 -5.57 -1.30
C LEU A 234 -5.20 -4.97 -0.58
N PRO A 235 -4.02 -5.59 -0.65
CA PRO A 235 -2.82 -5.09 0.02
C PRO A 235 -2.11 -4.01 -0.81
N LEU A 236 -2.80 -2.89 -1.06
CA LEU A 236 -2.31 -1.78 -1.89
C LEU A 236 -0.92 -1.27 -1.44
N GLU A 237 -0.66 -1.25 -0.14
CA GLU A 237 0.62 -0.86 0.45
C GLU A 237 1.80 -1.74 -0.03
N SER A 238 1.52 -2.97 -0.46
CA SER A 238 2.54 -3.90 -0.94
C SER A 238 2.82 -3.79 -2.44
N MET A 239 2.03 -2.98 -3.17
CA MET A 239 2.29 -2.69 -4.59
C MET A 239 3.70 -2.10 -4.75
N PRO A 240 4.44 -2.45 -5.82
CA PRO A 240 5.81 -2.00 -6.04
C PRO A 240 6.03 -0.50 -5.80
N ILE A 241 5.14 0.37 -6.28
CA ILE A 241 5.25 1.82 -6.14
C ILE A 241 5.02 2.32 -4.72
N LEU A 242 4.19 1.65 -3.93
CA LEU A 242 3.85 2.05 -2.55
C LEU A 242 4.76 1.41 -1.49
N ARG A 243 5.58 0.42 -1.86
CA ARG A 243 6.39 -0.37 -0.92
C ARG A 243 7.44 0.44 -0.16
N GLU A 244 7.90 1.55 -0.75
CA GLU A 244 8.86 2.50 -0.14
C GLU A 244 8.17 3.77 0.39
N GLN A 245 6.84 3.86 0.32
CA GLN A 245 6.07 5.01 0.75
C GLN A 245 5.50 4.77 2.15
N GLU A 246 5.53 5.79 3.00
CA GLU A 246 4.76 5.76 4.24
C GLU A 246 3.26 5.83 3.90
N VAL A 247 2.54 4.73 4.09
CA VAL A 247 1.12 4.60 3.78
C VAL A 247 0.35 4.14 5.02
N TYR A 248 -0.79 4.79 5.27
CA TYR A 248 -1.71 4.47 6.35
C TYR A 248 -3.13 4.35 5.81
N ARG A 249 -3.97 3.56 6.48
CA ARG A 249 -5.41 3.50 6.17
C ARG A 249 -6.21 4.25 7.21
N MET A 250 -7.25 4.93 6.75
CA MET A 250 -8.26 5.53 7.61
C MET A 250 -9.66 5.19 7.08
N PRO A 251 -10.65 4.95 7.96
CA PRO A 251 -11.98 4.51 7.54
C PRO A 251 -12.79 5.60 6.83
N SER A 252 -12.50 6.87 7.11
CA SER A 252 -13.14 8.00 6.43
C SER A 252 -12.33 9.27 6.59
N VAL A 253 -12.57 10.23 5.69
CA VAL A 253 -12.00 11.58 5.77
C VAL A 253 -12.39 12.28 7.08
N ALA A 254 -13.60 12.05 7.60
CA ALA A 254 -14.03 12.62 8.88
C ALA A 254 -13.16 12.15 10.05
N ILE A 255 -12.77 10.87 10.07
CA ILE A 255 -11.88 10.32 11.10
C ILE A 255 -10.46 10.86 10.94
N VAL A 256 -9.97 11.08 9.71
CA VAL A 256 -8.69 11.78 9.48
C VAL A 256 -8.70 13.16 10.17
N PHE A 257 -9.73 13.96 9.94
CA PHE A 257 -9.85 15.28 10.56
C PHE A 257 -9.99 15.20 12.08
N ALA A 258 -10.78 14.26 12.61
CA ALA A 258 -10.93 14.07 14.05
C ALA A 258 -9.59 13.71 14.72
N THR A 259 -8.81 12.82 14.11
CA THR A 259 -7.48 12.44 14.60
C THR A 259 -6.49 13.62 14.56
N LEU A 260 -6.49 14.41 13.48
CA LEU A 260 -5.67 15.62 13.37
C LEU A 260 -6.03 16.66 14.43
N GLN A 261 -7.33 16.91 14.63
CA GLN A 261 -7.80 17.85 15.65
C GLN A 261 -7.40 17.40 17.06
N ARG A 262 -7.55 16.11 17.35
CA ARG A 262 -7.13 15.53 18.64
C ARG A 262 -5.63 15.70 18.85
N ARG A 263 -4.81 15.45 17.82
CA ARG A 263 -3.36 15.70 17.86
C ARG A 263 -3.06 17.17 18.21
N CYS A 264 -3.65 18.13 17.51
CA CYS A 264 -3.40 19.55 17.79
C CYS A 264 -3.71 19.94 19.24
N ILE A 265 -4.85 19.47 19.78
CA ILE A 265 -5.24 19.72 21.17
C ILE A 265 -4.21 19.16 22.16
N LEU A 266 -3.69 17.95 21.88
CA LEU A 266 -2.74 17.31 22.77
C LEU A 266 -1.33 17.91 22.66
N GLU A 267 -0.92 18.35 21.47
CA GLU A 267 0.34 19.09 21.27
C GLU A 267 0.32 20.45 22.01
N GLU A 268 -0.82 21.15 22.02
CA GLU A 268 -0.99 22.37 22.82
C GLU A 268 -0.89 22.10 24.33
N ALA A 269 -1.31 20.93 24.79
CA ALA A 269 -1.28 20.54 26.20
C ALA A 269 0.09 20.00 26.67
N ALA A 270 0.87 19.37 25.78
CA ALA A 270 2.11 18.67 26.14
C ALA A 270 3.31 19.61 26.42
N GLY A 271 3.23 20.88 26.01
CA GLY A 271 4.34 21.85 26.16
C GLY A 271 5.57 21.51 25.28
N GLU A 272 6.47 22.47 25.10
CA GLU A 272 7.64 22.33 24.19
C GLU A 272 8.70 21.31 24.64
N ASP A 273 8.62 20.75 25.85
CA ASP A 273 9.71 19.98 26.50
C ASP A 273 9.39 18.49 26.67
N SER A 274 8.46 17.93 25.87
CA SER A 274 8.16 16.50 25.95
C SER A 274 9.30 15.66 25.36
N ARG A 275 9.78 14.68 26.13
CA ARG A 275 10.86 13.75 25.73
C ARG A 275 10.46 12.83 24.57
N PHE A 276 9.17 12.58 24.42
CA PHE A 276 8.57 11.72 23.41
C PHE A 276 7.54 12.51 22.60
N PRO A 277 7.21 12.09 21.36
CA PRO A 277 6.06 12.62 20.62
C PRO A 277 4.75 12.37 21.40
N LEU A 278 3.61 12.67 20.78
CA LEU A 278 2.26 12.49 21.34
C LEU A 278 1.99 11.16 22.09
N ILE A 279 2.76 10.11 21.77
CA ILE A 279 2.68 8.76 22.33
C ILE A 279 4.01 8.49 23.06
N ASP A 280 3.96 8.14 24.35
CA ASP A 280 5.11 7.64 25.10
C ASP A 280 5.30 6.13 24.84
N PRO A 281 6.36 5.70 24.12
CA PRO A 281 6.60 4.29 23.85
C PRO A 281 7.00 3.49 25.09
N LEU A 282 7.35 4.15 26.20
CA LEU A 282 7.63 3.50 27.48
C LEU A 282 6.37 3.30 28.32
N ASP A 283 5.30 4.05 28.04
CA ASP A 283 3.98 3.82 28.62
C ASP A 283 3.19 2.78 27.82
N ALA A 284 3.70 1.55 27.87
CA ALA A 284 3.19 0.45 27.09
C ALA A 284 2.72 -0.73 27.96
N PHE A 285 1.73 -1.47 27.46
CA PHE A 285 1.33 -2.76 28.00
C PHE A 285 1.46 -3.85 26.93
N TYR A 286 1.99 -5.02 27.29
CA TYR A 286 2.06 -6.16 26.38
C TYR A 286 1.18 -7.33 26.81
N LEU A 287 0.59 -8.02 25.84
CA LEU A 287 -0.09 -9.30 26.01
C LEU A 287 0.54 -10.33 25.06
N LEU A 288 1.28 -11.27 25.63
CA LEU A 288 2.10 -12.24 24.92
C LEU A 288 1.58 -13.66 25.13
N ASN A 289 1.34 -14.38 24.03
CA ASN A 289 0.93 -15.78 24.04
C ASN A 289 -0.26 -16.09 24.98
N PRO A 290 -1.40 -15.38 24.90
CA PRO A 290 -2.53 -15.59 25.81
C PRO A 290 -3.12 -17.01 25.76
N SER A 291 -3.03 -17.67 24.61
CA SER A 291 -3.50 -19.04 24.38
C SER A 291 -2.50 -20.12 24.79
N GLY A 292 -1.25 -19.75 25.05
CA GLY A 292 -0.18 -20.67 25.47
C GLY A 292 0.44 -21.53 24.37
N ASP A 293 -0.01 -21.43 23.13
CA ASP A 293 0.44 -22.27 22.00
C ASP A 293 1.56 -21.65 21.15
N LEU A 294 1.97 -20.40 21.43
CA LEU A 294 3.03 -19.68 20.73
C LEU A 294 4.37 -19.68 21.50
N SER A 295 4.81 -20.86 21.97
CA SER A 295 5.98 -20.99 22.87
C SER A 295 7.27 -20.39 22.31
N ARG A 296 7.48 -20.46 20.99
CA ARG A 296 8.67 -19.86 20.34
C ARG A 296 8.60 -18.33 20.36
N THR A 297 7.44 -17.76 20.05
CA THR A 297 7.20 -16.31 20.12
C THR A 297 7.35 -15.81 21.56
N GLU A 298 6.83 -16.58 22.52
CA GLU A 298 7.01 -16.27 23.95
C GLU A 298 8.50 -16.19 24.32
N ALA A 299 9.28 -17.22 23.97
CA ALA A 299 10.72 -17.25 24.27
C ALA A 299 11.49 -16.10 23.63
N GLU A 300 11.14 -15.70 22.41
CA GLU A 300 11.79 -14.61 21.68
C GLU A 300 11.52 -13.24 22.34
N PHE A 301 10.28 -12.94 22.68
CA PHE A 301 9.87 -11.60 23.09
C PHE A 301 9.82 -11.38 24.60
N GLU A 302 9.68 -12.43 25.40
CA GLU A 302 9.55 -12.29 26.85
C GLU A 302 10.78 -11.58 27.45
N GLN A 303 11.98 -11.97 27.00
CA GLN A 303 13.21 -11.34 27.48
C GLN A 303 13.29 -9.88 27.06
N TRP A 304 12.84 -9.52 25.85
CA TRP A 304 12.83 -8.14 25.37
C TRP A 304 11.92 -7.25 26.23
N PHE A 305 10.69 -7.68 26.51
CA PHE A 305 9.76 -6.94 27.37
C PHE A 305 10.27 -6.77 28.81
N ARG A 306 10.92 -7.81 29.36
CA ARG A 306 11.55 -7.74 30.70
C ARG A 306 12.68 -6.72 30.76
N HIS A 307 13.52 -6.63 29.73
CA HIS A 307 14.60 -5.63 29.67
C HIS A 307 14.07 -4.20 29.61
N LEU A 308 12.92 -3.99 28.97
CA LEU A 308 12.24 -2.70 28.93
C LEU A 308 11.46 -2.38 30.22
N ASN A 309 11.42 -3.31 31.18
CA ASN A 309 10.60 -3.22 32.39
C ASN A 309 9.13 -2.87 32.07
N MET A 310 8.65 -3.37 30.92
CA MET A 310 7.30 -3.11 30.42
C MET A 310 6.29 -3.92 31.21
N GLN A 311 5.12 -3.33 31.50
CA GLN A 311 4.05 -4.08 32.14
C GLN A 311 3.34 -4.97 31.12
N GLY A 312 2.90 -6.15 31.54
CA GLY A 312 2.18 -7.04 30.63
C GLY A 312 1.86 -8.39 31.23
N LYS A 313 1.31 -9.26 30.37
CA LYS A 313 0.91 -10.62 30.71
C LYS A 313 1.44 -11.60 29.65
N THR A 314 1.99 -12.71 30.12
CA THR A 314 2.55 -13.78 29.28
C THR A 314 1.83 -15.10 29.57
N GLY A 315 1.56 -15.92 28.55
CA GLY A 315 1.16 -17.33 28.71
C GLY A 315 -0.23 -17.52 29.30
N GLY A 316 -1.09 -16.50 29.28
CA GLY A 316 -2.43 -16.60 29.84
C GLY A 316 -3.37 -15.47 29.43
N VAL A 317 -4.66 -15.82 29.36
CA VAL A 317 -5.74 -14.91 28.99
C VAL A 317 -5.86 -13.77 30.02
N PRO A 318 -5.94 -12.49 29.59
CA PRO A 318 -6.14 -11.37 30.50
C PRO A 318 -7.57 -11.40 31.06
N SER A 319 -7.75 -10.88 32.28
CA SER A 319 -9.09 -10.52 32.73
C SER A 319 -9.62 -9.33 31.91
N LYS A 320 -10.95 -9.17 31.88
CA LYS A 320 -11.58 -8.04 31.18
C LYS A 320 -11.10 -6.71 31.76
N GLU A 321 -10.96 -6.65 33.08
CA GLU A 321 -10.52 -5.46 33.81
C GLU A 321 -9.06 -5.11 33.49
N GLU A 322 -8.18 -6.11 33.40
CA GLU A 322 -6.78 -5.90 32.97
C GLU A 322 -6.73 -5.34 31.54
N LEU A 323 -7.48 -5.94 30.61
CA LEU A 323 -7.47 -5.53 29.21
C LEU A 323 -8.06 -4.12 29.02
N THR A 324 -9.21 -3.83 29.63
CA THR A 324 -9.82 -2.50 29.60
C THR A 324 -8.90 -1.47 30.24
N GLY A 325 -8.33 -1.78 31.41
CA GLY A 325 -7.39 -0.89 32.08
C GLY A 325 -6.15 -0.59 31.24
N ALA A 326 -5.61 -1.59 30.54
CA ALA A 326 -4.48 -1.41 29.64
C ALA A 326 -4.84 -0.52 28.44
N LEU A 327 -5.99 -0.74 27.79
CA LEU A 327 -6.40 0.04 26.61
C LEU A 327 -6.80 1.49 26.94
N GLU A 328 -7.31 1.75 28.14
CA GLU A 328 -7.74 3.09 28.56
C GLU A 328 -6.61 3.96 29.12
N ASN A 329 -5.60 3.34 29.74
CA ASN A 329 -4.62 4.05 30.57
C ASN A 329 -3.17 3.92 30.08
N ARG A 330 -2.94 3.36 28.89
CA ARG A 330 -1.61 3.24 28.29
C ARG A 330 -1.60 3.85 26.91
N ASP A 331 -0.48 4.47 26.56
CA ASP A 331 -0.26 5.06 25.24
C ASP A 331 -0.04 3.99 24.16
N LEU A 332 0.50 2.82 24.52
CA LEU A 332 0.79 1.74 23.57
C LEU A 332 0.37 0.36 24.09
N PHE A 333 -0.21 -0.46 23.21
CA PHE A 333 -0.61 -1.84 23.52
C PHE A 333 -0.02 -2.82 22.49
N TYR A 334 0.80 -3.76 22.96
CA TYR A 334 1.36 -4.82 22.15
C TYR A 334 0.55 -6.11 22.33
N TYR A 335 -0.01 -6.64 21.23
CA TYR A 335 -0.70 -7.92 21.22
C TYR A 335 0.06 -8.93 20.37
N LEU A 336 0.52 -10.03 20.98
CA LEU A 336 1.19 -11.13 20.30
C LEU A 336 0.42 -12.43 20.58
N GLY A 337 -0.64 -12.64 19.81
CA GLY A 337 -1.55 -13.78 19.94
C GLY A 337 -2.37 -14.01 18.66
N HIS A 338 -3.37 -14.87 18.75
CA HIS A 338 -4.26 -15.15 17.62
C HIS A 338 -5.28 -14.04 17.41
N GLY A 339 -5.57 -13.69 16.15
CA GLY A 339 -6.62 -12.73 15.81
C GLY A 339 -6.38 -11.32 16.37
N SER A 340 -7.42 -10.70 16.92
CA SER A 340 -7.41 -9.31 17.39
C SER A 340 -7.41 -9.17 18.92
N GLY A 341 -7.12 -10.24 19.66
CA GLY A 341 -7.46 -10.37 21.09
C GLY A 341 -8.89 -10.86 21.28
#